data_AF-A0AAI8YNF6-F1
#
_entry.id   AF-A0AAI8YNF6-F1
#
_cell.length_a   1.000
_cell.length_b   1.000
_cell.length_c   1.000
_cell.angle_alpha   90.00
_cell.angle_beta   90.00
_cell.angle_gamma   90.00
#
_symmetry.space_group_name_H-M   'P 1'
#
loop_
_entity.id
_entity.type
_entity.pdbx_description
1 polymer ?
#
loop_
_entity_poly.entity_id
_entity_poly.type
_entity_poly.pdbx_seq_one_letter_code
_entity_poly.pdbx_strand_id
1 'polypeptide(L)'
;MPKSSGSAYTNTPAAGSAPPGYTPARRTPTDSSYYDMDGIPWKEGDPNSQAWIYAREVRAQQAKAPLQRTARAKYPSPFKNAEPLPLTTPGKPDPTGNKPTEWLHHPMIPGKTTTYRASAKSKAKPGGIRTFYTEGDNSKYDVGFHDPRVWTPSKSAGFSLATYVPAAPPKPKT
;
A
#
# COMPACT_ATOMS: atom_id res chain seq x y z
N MET A 1 31.85 -33.23 24.50
CA MET A 1 32.67 -32.74 23.37
C MET A 1 31.77 -32.01 22.38
N PRO A 2 32.17 -30.84 21.86
CA PRO A 2 31.34 -29.94 21.05
C PRO A 2 31.50 -30.21 19.55
N LYS A 3 30.48 -29.89 18.74
CA LYS A 3 30.67 -29.31 17.39
C LYS A 3 29.54 -28.34 17.06
N SER A 4 29.98 -27.13 16.72
CA SER A 4 29.24 -25.98 16.21
C SER A 4 29.04 -26.12 14.69
N SER A 5 27.87 -25.67 14.21
CA SER A 5 27.61 -25.12 12.87
C SER A 5 26.13 -24.71 12.87
N GLY A 6 25.71 -23.45 12.84
CA GLY A 6 26.25 -22.33 12.09
C GLY A 6 25.61 -22.32 10.70
N SER A 7 24.42 -21.76 10.54
CA SER A 7 23.91 -21.26 9.26
C SER A 7 22.76 -20.28 9.50
N ALA A 8 23.10 -19.01 9.35
CA ALA A 8 22.15 -17.93 9.14
C ALA A 8 21.55 -18.10 7.74
N TYR A 9 20.22 -18.19 7.63
CA TYR A 9 19.52 -17.97 6.38
C TYR A 9 19.00 -16.54 6.37
N THR A 10 19.82 -15.64 5.86
CA THR A 10 19.35 -14.37 5.32
C THR A 10 18.77 -14.58 3.93
N ASN A 11 17.72 -13.81 3.66
CA ASN A 11 17.48 -13.03 2.45
C ASN A 11 16.37 -13.44 1.45
N THR A 12 15.43 -12.49 1.39
CA THR A 12 14.76 -11.90 0.22
C THR A 12 13.51 -12.62 -0.30
N PRO A 13 12.31 -12.03 -0.18
CA PRO A 13 11.17 -12.45 -0.96
C PRO A 13 11.43 -12.09 -2.43
N ALA A 14 11.39 -13.11 -3.28
CA ALA A 14 11.50 -13.00 -4.73
C ALA A 14 10.41 -12.08 -5.29
N ALA A 15 10.83 -11.16 -6.16
CA ALA A 15 9.92 -10.46 -7.05
C ALA A 15 9.20 -11.50 -7.91
N GLY A 16 7.87 -11.59 -7.77
CA GLY A 16 7.06 -12.50 -8.58
C GLY A 16 7.21 -12.17 -10.05
N SER A 17 7.77 -13.09 -10.83
CA SER A 17 7.88 -12.96 -12.27
C SER A 17 6.48 -12.87 -12.89
N ALA A 18 6.25 -11.82 -13.68
CA ALA A 18 5.06 -11.70 -14.51
C ALA A 18 4.91 -12.90 -15.46
N PRO A 19 3.68 -13.28 -15.86
CA PRO A 19 3.45 -14.41 -16.75
C PRO A 19 4.20 -14.25 -18.09
N PRO A 20 4.64 -15.37 -18.71
CA PRO A 20 5.36 -15.33 -19.98
C PRO A 20 4.58 -14.58 -21.05
N GLY A 21 5.18 -13.53 -21.60
CA GLY A 21 4.57 -12.69 -22.66
C GLY A 21 3.92 -11.38 -22.17
N TYR A 22 3.80 -11.15 -20.86
CA TYR A 22 3.39 -9.85 -20.35
C TYR A 22 4.59 -8.88 -20.32
N THR A 23 4.68 -8.04 -21.34
CA THR A 23 5.52 -6.83 -21.27
C THR A 23 4.62 -5.71 -20.79
N PRO A 24 4.68 -5.29 -19.50
CA PRO A 24 3.99 -4.08 -19.10
C PRO A 24 4.47 -2.96 -20.01
N ALA A 25 3.56 -2.10 -20.47
CA ALA A 25 3.94 -0.93 -21.27
C ALA A 25 5.10 -0.24 -20.56
N ARG A 26 6.27 -0.22 -21.21
CA ARG A 26 7.52 0.30 -20.63
C ARG A 26 7.32 1.78 -20.39
N ARG A 27 6.84 2.13 -19.19
CA ARG A 27 6.69 3.52 -18.78
C ARG A 27 8.08 4.14 -18.81
N THR A 28 8.20 5.31 -19.41
CA THR A 28 9.46 6.06 -19.48
C THR A 28 10.12 6.02 -18.11
N PRO A 29 11.39 5.60 -17.99
CA PRO A 29 12.09 5.61 -16.71
C PRO A 29 11.95 7.00 -16.10
N THR A 30 11.20 7.09 -15.01
CA THR A 30 11.05 8.35 -14.29
C THR A 30 12.31 8.56 -13.45
N ASP A 31 12.70 9.82 -13.32
CA ASP A 31 13.67 10.28 -12.32
C ASP A 31 13.19 10.09 -10.86
N SER A 32 12.00 9.52 -10.69
CA SER A 32 11.26 9.42 -9.43
C SER A 32 10.72 8.01 -9.22
N SER A 33 10.84 7.48 -8.01
CA SER A 33 10.27 6.19 -7.62
C SER A 33 8.74 6.27 -7.48
N TYR A 34 8.03 5.17 -7.74
CA TYR A 34 6.56 5.10 -7.66
C TYR A 34 6.08 3.73 -7.14
N TYR A 35 4.79 3.64 -6.83
CA TYR A 35 4.10 2.39 -6.54
C TYR A 35 3.21 2.04 -7.73
N ASP A 36 3.38 0.85 -8.28
CA ASP A 36 2.58 0.30 -9.38
C ASP A 36 1.43 -0.55 -8.85
N MET A 37 0.27 -0.45 -9.50
CA MET A 37 -0.95 -1.19 -9.14
C MET A 37 -1.34 -2.21 -10.22
N ASP A 38 -0.35 -2.77 -10.92
CA ASP A 38 -0.53 -3.80 -11.95
C ASP A 38 -1.52 -3.42 -13.06
N GLY A 39 -1.53 -2.13 -13.42
CA GLY A 39 -2.44 -1.60 -14.43
C GLY A 39 -3.88 -1.36 -13.96
N ILE A 40 -4.20 -1.60 -12.68
CA ILE A 40 -5.53 -1.32 -12.12
C ILE A 40 -5.68 0.19 -11.86
N PRO A 41 -6.66 0.86 -12.51
CA PRO A 41 -6.86 2.29 -12.33
C PRO A 41 -7.27 2.63 -10.89
N TRP A 42 -6.68 3.69 -10.31
CA TRP A 42 -6.95 4.09 -8.92
C TRP A 42 -8.39 4.54 -8.69
N LYS A 43 -9.10 4.95 -9.74
CA LYS A 43 -10.49 5.39 -9.68
C LYS A 43 -11.35 4.40 -10.45
N GLU A 44 -12.16 3.67 -9.70
CA GLU A 44 -13.12 2.72 -10.25
C GLU A 44 -14.04 3.39 -11.28
N GLY A 45 -14.23 2.71 -12.43
CA GLY A 45 -15.04 3.19 -13.54
C GLY A 45 -14.39 4.27 -14.41
N ASP A 46 -13.13 4.65 -14.15
CA ASP A 46 -12.39 5.63 -14.94
C ASP A 46 -11.14 4.97 -15.58
N PRO A 47 -11.25 4.48 -16.84
CA PRO A 47 -10.15 3.78 -17.51
C PRO A 47 -8.95 4.69 -17.83
N ASN A 48 -9.13 6.01 -17.79
CA ASN A 48 -8.06 6.97 -18.01
C ASN A 48 -7.35 7.36 -16.70
N SER A 49 -7.81 6.84 -15.56
CA SER A 49 -7.18 7.14 -14.28
C SER A 49 -5.86 6.38 -14.11
N GLN A 50 -4.92 7.00 -13.39
CA GLN A 50 -3.59 6.45 -13.18
C GLN A 50 -3.64 5.08 -12.49
N ALA A 51 -2.84 4.13 -12.97
CA ALA A 51 -2.63 2.83 -12.31
C ALA A 51 -1.34 2.81 -11.47
N TRP A 52 -0.91 3.98 -10.98
CA TRP A 52 0.28 4.15 -10.16
C TRP A 52 0.19 5.44 -9.34
N ILE A 53 1.10 5.61 -8.36
CA ILE A 53 1.27 6.84 -7.58
C ILE A 53 2.75 7.08 -7.26
N TYR A 54 3.23 8.33 -7.32
CA TYR A 54 4.63 8.60 -6.96
C TYR A 54 4.87 8.32 -5.47
N ALA A 55 6.03 7.73 -5.14
CA ALA A 55 6.34 7.43 -3.75
C ALA A 55 6.51 8.70 -2.91
N ARG A 56 6.94 9.82 -3.51
CA ARG A 56 6.99 11.13 -2.84
C ARG A 56 5.61 11.65 -2.43
N GLU A 57 4.59 11.37 -3.24
CA GLU A 57 3.20 11.77 -2.96
C GLU A 57 2.66 10.95 -1.80
N VAL A 58 2.88 9.63 -1.81
CA VAL A 58 2.51 8.75 -0.69
C VAL A 58 3.19 9.21 0.60
N ARG A 59 4.51 9.47 0.57
CA ARG A 59 5.24 10.00 1.75
C ARG A 59 4.63 11.29 2.28
N ALA A 60 4.35 12.25 1.40
CA ALA A 60 3.79 13.55 1.79
C ALA A 60 2.39 13.43 2.40
N GLN A 61 1.51 12.62 1.79
CA GLN A 61 0.17 12.37 2.30
C GLN A 61 0.18 11.58 3.60
N GLN A 62 1.05 10.57 3.71
CA GLN A 62 1.17 9.73 4.90
C GLN A 62 1.75 10.48 6.10
N ALA A 63 2.72 11.38 5.88
CA ALA A 63 3.35 12.14 6.96
C ALA A 63 2.36 12.98 7.80
N LYS A 64 1.19 13.30 7.24
CA LYS A 64 0.11 14.02 7.95
C LYS A 64 -1.17 13.18 8.11
N ALA A 65 -1.10 11.87 7.85
CA ALA A 65 -2.19 10.93 8.14
C ALA A 65 -2.46 10.85 9.66
N PRO A 66 -3.73 10.78 10.10
CA PRO A 66 -4.04 10.66 11.52
C PRO A 66 -3.43 9.38 12.13
N LEU A 67 -2.83 9.50 13.32
CA LEU A 67 -2.20 8.35 14.00
C LEU A 67 -3.21 7.38 14.61
N GLN A 68 -4.45 7.83 14.84
CA GLN A 68 -5.49 7.07 15.50
C GLN A 68 -6.82 7.27 14.81
N ARG A 69 -7.73 6.31 15.02
CA ARG A 69 -9.13 6.44 14.63
C ARG A 69 -9.80 7.52 15.47
N THR A 70 -10.75 8.23 14.87
CA THR A 70 -11.61 9.15 15.63
C THR A 70 -13.07 8.81 15.34
N ALA A 71 -13.94 8.92 16.35
CA ALA A 71 -15.35 8.53 16.23
C ALA A 71 -16.12 9.28 15.12
N ARG A 72 -15.63 10.46 14.70
CA ARG A 72 -16.29 11.32 13.72
C ARG A 72 -15.71 11.22 12.31
N ALA A 73 -14.54 10.60 12.14
CA ALA A 73 -13.87 10.52 10.85
C ALA A 73 -14.06 9.13 10.23
N LYS A 74 -14.32 9.11 8.92
CA LYS A 74 -14.35 7.86 8.16
C LYS A 74 -12.97 7.20 8.11
N TYR A 75 -11.92 8.00 8.01
CA TYR A 75 -10.54 7.53 7.89
C TYR A 75 -9.62 8.18 8.93
N PRO A 76 -8.54 7.50 9.36
CA PRO A 76 -8.22 6.11 9.02
C PRO A 76 -9.25 5.11 9.56
N SER A 77 -9.37 3.96 8.89
CA SER A 77 -10.28 2.88 9.29
C SER A 77 -9.49 1.63 9.65
N PRO A 78 -10.06 0.71 10.46
CA PRO A 78 -9.42 -0.56 10.76
C PRO A 78 -9.27 -1.41 9.50
N PHE A 79 -8.11 -2.04 9.34
CA PHE A 79 -7.82 -3.03 8.32
C PHE A 79 -7.46 -4.35 9.00
N LYS A 80 -8.28 -5.38 8.77
CA LYS A 80 -8.15 -6.69 9.40
C LYS A 80 -7.30 -7.68 8.61
N ASN A 81 -6.83 -7.26 7.43
CA ASN A 81 -6.04 -8.09 6.52
C ASN A 81 -6.70 -9.45 6.23
N ALA A 82 -7.94 -9.42 5.72
CA ALA A 82 -8.73 -10.63 5.47
C ALA A 82 -8.23 -11.42 4.24
N GLU A 83 -7.43 -10.76 3.38
CA GLU A 83 -6.80 -11.27 2.17
C GLU A 83 -5.37 -11.81 2.41
N PRO A 84 -5.10 -12.29 3.63
CA PRO A 84 -3.78 -12.38 4.31
C PRO A 84 -2.58 -11.79 3.55
N LEU A 85 -2.57 -10.47 3.36
CA LEU A 85 -1.45 -9.79 2.69
C LEU A 85 -0.16 -9.91 3.53
N PRO A 86 1.00 -10.08 2.90
CA PRO A 86 2.29 -10.14 3.59
C PRO A 86 2.77 -8.73 3.99
N LEU A 87 2.04 -8.08 4.90
CA LEU A 87 2.36 -6.74 5.40
C LEU A 87 3.69 -6.74 6.15
N THR A 88 4.55 -5.77 5.82
CA THR A 88 5.85 -5.59 6.52
C THR A 88 5.70 -4.73 7.76
N THR A 89 4.65 -3.91 7.82
CA THR A 89 4.31 -3.14 9.01
C THR A 89 3.70 -4.01 10.10
N PRO A 90 4.08 -3.80 11.37
CA PRO A 90 3.45 -4.52 12.46
C PRO A 90 2.01 -4.04 12.64
N GLY A 91 1.07 -4.97 12.73
CA GLY A 91 -0.28 -4.62 13.16
C GLY A 91 -0.34 -4.43 14.67
N LYS A 92 -1.45 -3.88 15.16
CA LYS A 92 -1.76 -3.80 16.58
C LYS A 92 -2.50 -5.06 17.01
N PRO A 93 -1.90 -5.91 17.86
CA PRO A 93 -2.60 -7.08 18.38
C PRO A 93 -3.75 -6.65 19.29
N ASP A 94 -4.81 -7.46 19.33
CA ASP A 94 -5.87 -7.27 20.30
C ASP A 94 -5.39 -7.73 21.68
N PRO A 95 -5.48 -6.89 22.73
CA PRO A 95 -4.96 -7.22 24.05
C PRO A 95 -5.70 -8.39 24.71
N THR A 96 -6.89 -8.74 24.25
CA THR A 96 -7.68 -9.88 24.75
C THR A 96 -7.44 -11.16 23.94
N GLY A 97 -6.74 -11.09 22.81
CA GLY A 97 -6.52 -12.21 21.90
C GLY A 97 -7.77 -12.67 21.14
N ASN A 98 -8.93 -12.05 21.36
CA ASN A 98 -10.21 -12.48 20.80
C ASN A 98 -10.45 -11.96 19.37
N LYS A 99 -9.61 -11.04 18.90
CA LYS A 99 -9.75 -10.40 17.58
C LYS A 99 -8.46 -10.53 16.78
N PRO A 100 -8.55 -10.58 15.45
CA PRO A 100 -7.37 -10.55 14.59
C PRO A 100 -6.57 -9.27 14.85
N THR A 101 -5.27 -9.36 14.58
CA THR A 101 -4.40 -8.19 14.56
C THR A 101 -4.93 -7.16 13.55
N GLU A 102 -4.97 -5.89 13.93
CA GLU A 102 -5.52 -4.82 13.10
C GLU A 102 -4.46 -3.78 12.72
N TRP A 103 -4.51 -3.32 11.48
CA TRP A 103 -3.81 -2.14 11.00
C TRP A 103 -4.79 -0.99 10.86
N LEU A 104 -4.27 0.21 10.62
CA LEU A 104 -5.04 1.30 10.06
C LEU A 104 -4.80 1.37 8.56
N HIS A 105 -5.84 1.67 7.80
CA HIS A 105 -5.68 2.11 6.42
C HIS A 105 -6.11 3.55 6.19
N HIS A 106 -5.43 4.23 5.27
CA HIS A 106 -5.75 5.61 4.89
C HIS A 106 -5.67 5.83 3.37
N PRO A 107 -6.61 6.58 2.76
CA PRO A 107 -6.61 6.83 1.32
C PRO A 107 -5.41 7.63 0.81
N MET A 108 -4.92 7.26 -0.37
CA MET A 108 -3.90 8.00 -1.11
C MET A 108 -4.44 8.43 -2.48
N ILE A 109 -4.24 9.70 -2.83
CA ILE A 109 -4.77 10.29 -4.07
C ILE A 109 -3.60 10.67 -4.99
N PRO A 110 -3.46 10.07 -6.18
CA PRO A 110 -2.41 10.44 -7.12
C PRO A 110 -2.45 11.93 -7.52
N GLY A 111 -1.28 12.54 -7.71
CA GLY A 111 -1.15 13.96 -8.04
C GLY A 111 -1.44 14.91 -6.87
N LYS A 112 -1.52 14.40 -5.64
CA LYS A 112 -1.71 15.20 -4.42
C LYS A 112 -0.57 14.95 -3.43
N THR A 113 -0.26 15.98 -2.65
CA THR A 113 0.68 15.90 -1.52
C THR A 113 -0.01 16.13 -0.18
N THR A 114 -1.26 16.61 -0.20
CA THR A 114 -2.09 16.83 0.99
C THR A 114 -2.82 15.55 1.37
N THR A 115 -2.75 15.17 2.65
CA THR A 115 -3.50 14.02 3.20
C THR A 115 -4.99 14.11 2.90
N TYR A 116 -5.57 12.96 2.57
CA TYR A 116 -7.01 12.85 2.38
C TYR A 116 -7.79 13.17 3.67
N ARG A 117 -8.76 14.06 3.57
CA ARG A 117 -9.66 14.40 4.68
C ARG A 117 -11.11 14.27 4.23
N ALA A 118 -11.73 13.13 4.52
CA ALA A 118 -13.17 13.01 4.45
C ALA A 118 -13.80 13.50 5.76
N SER A 119 -14.57 14.58 5.69
CA SER A 119 -15.60 14.81 6.70
C SER A 119 -16.80 13.89 6.42
N ALA A 120 -17.62 13.61 7.44
CA ALA A 120 -18.86 12.84 7.28
C ALA A 120 -19.82 13.43 6.23
N LYS A 121 -19.64 14.70 5.83
CA LYS A 121 -20.45 15.41 4.83
C LYS A 121 -19.76 15.52 3.45
N SER A 122 -18.52 15.04 3.32
CA SER A 122 -17.75 15.18 2.08
C SER A 122 -18.18 14.15 1.03
N LYS A 123 -18.42 14.62 -0.20
CA LYS A 123 -18.59 13.76 -1.39
C LYS A 123 -17.26 13.31 -2.00
N ALA A 124 -16.13 13.69 -1.41
CA ALA A 124 -14.83 13.26 -1.90
C ALA A 124 -14.75 11.72 -1.85
N LYS A 125 -14.41 11.11 -3.00
CA LYS A 125 -14.21 9.67 -3.09
C LYS A 125 -12.79 9.34 -2.63
N PRO A 126 -12.60 8.31 -1.79
CA PRO A 126 -11.27 7.92 -1.31
C PRO A 126 -10.40 7.23 -2.38
N GLY A 127 -10.95 6.92 -3.56
CA GLY A 127 -10.23 6.14 -4.57
C GLY A 127 -9.86 4.72 -4.10
N GLY A 128 -9.03 4.05 -4.88
CA GLY A 128 -8.63 2.65 -4.69
C GLY A 128 -7.40 2.45 -3.80
N ILE A 129 -6.51 3.44 -3.72
CA ILE A 129 -5.19 3.30 -3.08
C ILE A 129 -5.28 3.53 -1.57
N ARG A 130 -4.59 2.68 -0.80
CA ARG A 130 -4.45 2.81 0.65
C ARG A 130 -3.00 2.66 1.09
N THR A 131 -2.63 3.32 2.17
CA THR A 131 -1.53 2.86 3.03
C THR A 131 -2.07 1.95 4.12
N PHE A 132 -1.24 1.04 4.62
CA PHE A 132 -1.50 0.22 5.82
C PHE A 132 -0.41 0.51 6.85
N TYR A 133 -0.76 0.87 8.08
CA TYR A 133 0.19 1.26 9.10
C TYR A 133 -0.31 0.96 10.51
N THR A 134 0.59 1.01 11.49
CA THR A 134 0.29 0.72 12.89
C THR A 134 -0.46 1.88 13.54
N GLU A 135 -1.51 1.61 14.32
CA GLU A 135 -2.14 2.65 15.13
C GLU A 135 -1.13 3.24 16.13
N GLY A 136 -0.96 4.57 16.10
CA GLY A 136 0.05 5.30 16.87
C GLY A 136 1.36 5.61 16.12
N ASP A 137 1.64 4.95 15.00
CA ASP A 137 2.86 5.17 14.20
C ASP A 137 2.55 5.12 12.70
N ASN A 138 2.60 6.30 12.05
CA ASN A 138 2.39 6.43 10.60
C ASN A 138 3.71 6.49 9.80
N SER A 139 4.86 6.33 10.45
CA SER A 139 6.19 6.46 9.81
C SER A 139 6.56 5.25 8.96
N LYS A 140 6.06 4.06 9.32
CA LYS A 140 6.17 2.83 8.56
C LYS A 140 4.81 2.48 7.98
N TYR A 141 4.80 2.11 6.70
CA TYR A 141 3.57 1.79 6.00
C TYR A 141 3.84 0.89 4.80
N ASP A 142 2.89 0.02 4.50
CA ASP A 142 2.78 -0.67 3.23
C ASP A 142 1.79 0.08 2.33
N VAL A 143 1.86 -0.09 1.01
CA VAL A 143 0.93 0.52 0.05
C VAL A 143 0.19 -0.59 -0.68
N GLY A 144 -1.13 -0.44 -0.80
CA GLY A 144 -1.95 -1.35 -1.59
C GLY A 144 -3.12 -0.65 -2.25
N PHE A 145 -3.91 -1.42 -2.98
CA PHE A 145 -5.02 -0.93 -3.78
C PHE A 145 -6.16 -1.94 -3.81
N HIS A 146 -7.38 -1.44 -4.02
CA HIS A 146 -8.53 -2.31 -4.29
C HIS A 146 -8.32 -3.04 -5.62
N ASP A 147 -8.25 -4.36 -5.56
CA ASP A 147 -8.03 -5.23 -6.71
C ASP A 147 -9.32 -6.00 -7.04
N PRO A 148 -10.01 -5.71 -8.17
CA PRO A 148 -11.24 -6.41 -8.54
C PRO A 148 -11.03 -7.89 -8.88
N ARG A 149 -9.77 -8.33 -9.01
CA ARG A 149 -9.40 -9.74 -9.22
C ARG A 149 -9.36 -10.51 -7.90
N VAL A 150 -9.31 -9.81 -6.77
CA VAL A 150 -9.28 -10.38 -5.41
C VAL A 150 -10.61 -10.10 -4.74
N TRP A 151 -11.25 -11.12 -4.18
CA TRP A 151 -12.54 -10.97 -3.51
C TRP A 151 -12.42 -11.28 -2.02
N THR A 152 -13.00 -10.42 -1.20
CA THR A 152 -13.15 -10.69 0.23
C THR A 152 -14.32 -11.67 0.46
N PRO A 153 -14.38 -12.32 1.64
CA PRO A 153 -15.55 -13.12 2.02
C PRO A 153 -16.88 -12.34 1.98
N SER A 154 -16.84 -11.01 2.13
CA SER A 154 -18.00 -10.13 2.02
C SER A 154 -18.33 -9.71 0.57
N LYS A 155 -17.74 -10.37 -0.43
CA LYS A 155 -17.95 -10.09 -1.87
C LYS A 155 -17.71 -8.62 -2.23
N SER A 156 -16.70 -8.00 -1.62
CA SER A 156 -16.16 -6.71 -2.07
C SER A 156 -14.79 -6.93 -2.71
N ALA A 157 -14.37 -6.00 -3.57
CA ALA A 157 -12.99 -5.99 -4.05
C ALA A 157 -12.03 -5.94 -2.85
N GLY A 158 -11.19 -6.97 -2.75
CA GLY A 158 -10.16 -7.08 -1.74
C GLY A 158 -8.99 -6.16 -2.04
N PHE A 159 -7.96 -6.24 -1.21
CA PHE A 159 -6.72 -5.51 -1.41
C PHE A 159 -5.63 -6.39 -2.02
N SER A 160 -4.78 -5.78 -2.84
CA SER A 160 -3.47 -6.28 -3.25
C SER A 160 -2.39 -5.27 -2.84
N LEU A 161 -1.17 -5.73 -2.62
CA LEU A 161 -0.02 -4.85 -2.38
C LEU A 161 0.47 -4.22 -3.67
N ALA A 162 0.80 -2.93 -3.62
CA ALA A 162 1.40 -2.21 -4.74
C ALA A 162 2.90 -2.53 -4.83
N THR A 163 3.41 -2.68 -6.05
CA THR A 163 4.82 -2.95 -6.29
C THR A 163 5.62 -1.65 -6.24
N TYR A 164 6.61 -1.54 -5.36
CA TYR A 164 7.52 -0.40 -5.35
C TYR A 164 8.49 -0.48 -6.53
N VAL A 165 8.52 0.57 -7.36
CA VAL A 165 9.44 0.71 -8.48
C VAL A 165 10.45 1.84 -8.17
N PRO A 166 11.76 1.53 -8.08
CA PRO A 166 12.77 2.53 -7.79
C PRO A 166 12.92 3.55 -8.93
N ALA A 167 13.40 4.75 -8.60
CA ALA A 167 13.79 5.73 -9.61
C ALA A 167 14.92 5.16 -10.48
N ALA A 168 14.96 5.53 -11.76
CA ALA A 168 16.12 5.22 -12.58
C ALA A 168 17.37 5.89 -11.98
N PRO A 169 18.54 5.21 -11.97
CA PRO A 169 19.77 5.84 -11.56
C PRO A 169 20.06 7.05 -12.47
N PRO A 170 20.62 8.15 -11.92
CA PRO A 170 21.01 9.29 -12.74
C PRO A 170 22.03 8.83 -13.79
N LYS A 171 21.88 9.34 -15.02
CA LYS A 171 22.88 9.08 -16.08
C LYS A 171 24.25 9.62 -15.62
N PRO A 172 25.36 8.90 -15.88
CA PRO A 172 26.69 9.43 -15.64
C PRO A 172 26.85 10.77 -16.36
N LYS A 173 27.42 11.77 -15.69
CA LYS A 173 27.80 13.03 -16.33
C LYS A 173 28.94 12.72 -17.30
N THR A 174 28.70 12.88 -18.58
CA THR A 174 29.73 12.87 -19.64
C THR A 174 30.43 14.22 -19.70
#